data_AF-A0A521S031-F1
#
_entry.id   AF-A0A521S031-F1
#
_cell.length_a   1.000
_cell.length_b   1.000
_cell.length_c   1.000
_cell.angle_alpha   90.00
_cell.angle_beta   90.00
_cell.angle_gamma   90.00
#
_symmetry.space_group_name_H-M   'P 1'
#
loop_
_entity.id
_entity.type
_entity.pdbx_description
1 polymer ?
#
loop_
_entity_poly.entity_id
_entity_poly.type
_entity_poly.pdbx_seq_one_letter_code
_entity_poly.pdbx_strand_id
1 'polypeptide(L)'
;MGPMAEKLADELIHPKPPGHVHVVLETARALGVSEDEIFLSPMLAEFRAKIDFKRAILWEGTVAEFYSAGATEEQTGYWSAEFFKALTTHYGLTAEQAIYFSTHEEADLKEHEGGVMGHGSFRRLVLQRLLEDGMAEVRPGYSLEYCGMTAVDLHGVILQAALNAAER
;
A
#
# COMPACT_ATOMS: atom_id res chain seq x y z
N MET A 1 17.87 -10.42 3.29
CA MET A 1 16.53 -10.64 3.89
C MET A 1 16.25 -9.78 5.12
N GLY A 2 17.25 -9.29 5.88
CA GLY A 2 17.04 -8.43 7.07
C GLY A 2 16.10 -7.23 6.88
N PRO A 3 16.30 -6.36 5.85
CA PRO A 3 15.46 -5.17 5.67
C PRO A 3 13.99 -5.47 5.32
N MET A 4 13.74 -6.59 4.65
CA MET A 4 12.37 -7.00 4.30
C MET A 4 11.65 -7.64 5.48
N ALA A 5 12.38 -8.38 6.32
CA ALA A 5 11.85 -8.90 7.58
C ALA A 5 11.57 -7.77 8.56
N GLU A 6 12.40 -6.73 8.60
CA GLU A 6 12.16 -5.52 9.40
C GLU A 6 10.94 -4.75 8.90
N LYS A 7 10.78 -4.55 7.58
CA LYS A 7 9.56 -3.95 7.01
C LYS A 7 8.30 -4.78 7.32
N LEU A 8 8.37 -6.10 7.17
CA LEU A 8 7.22 -6.96 7.50
C LEU A 8 6.92 -6.97 9.00
N ALA A 9 7.96 -6.91 9.83
CA ALA A 9 7.80 -6.80 11.27
C ALA A 9 7.14 -5.47 11.63
N ASP A 10 7.57 -4.36 11.05
CA ASP A 10 7.00 -3.02 11.24
C ASP A 10 5.49 -3.00 11.00
N GLU A 11 5.04 -3.52 9.84
CA GLU A 11 3.63 -3.68 9.49
C GLU A 11 2.82 -4.49 10.52
N LEU A 12 3.45 -5.48 11.15
CA LEU A 12 2.80 -6.42 12.07
C LEU A 12 2.90 -6.00 13.55
N ILE A 13 3.83 -5.12 13.92
CA ILE A 13 4.14 -4.82 15.33
C ILE A 13 4.08 -3.34 15.70
N HIS A 14 4.23 -2.39 14.77
CA HIS A 14 4.15 -0.96 15.05
C HIS A 14 2.79 -0.37 14.66
N PRO A 15 2.20 0.55 15.48
CA PRO A 15 2.73 1.12 16.72
C PRO A 15 2.55 0.22 17.98
N LYS A 16 1.67 -0.78 17.91
CA LYS A 16 1.55 -1.89 18.88
C LYS A 16 0.99 -3.12 18.15
N PRO A 17 1.35 -4.36 18.50
CA PRO A 17 0.74 -5.53 17.89
C PRO A 17 -0.79 -5.52 18.10
N PRO A 18 -1.61 -5.77 17.06
CA PRO A 18 -1.27 -6.09 15.68
C PRO A 18 -1.06 -4.83 14.82
N GLY A 19 0.18 -4.45 14.53
CA GLY A 19 0.67 -3.18 13.99
C GLY A 19 -0.31 -2.28 13.20
N HIS A 20 -0.10 -2.15 11.88
CA HIS A 20 -0.96 -1.32 11.02
C HIS A 20 -2.39 -1.83 10.92
N VAL A 21 -2.61 -3.14 11.14
CA VAL A 21 -3.95 -3.74 11.15
C VAL A 21 -4.83 -3.11 12.25
N HIS A 22 -4.28 -2.80 13.42
CA HIS A 22 -5.05 -2.16 14.49
C HIS A 22 -5.55 -0.78 14.07
N VAL A 23 -4.68 -0.01 13.42
CA VAL A 23 -4.97 1.34 12.92
C VAL A 23 -6.06 1.28 11.82
N VAL A 24 -6.01 0.27 10.95
CA VAL A 24 -7.09 -0.02 9.98
C VAL A 24 -8.42 -0.28 10.68
N LEU A 25 -8.44 -1.14 11.72
CA LEU A 25 -9.69 -1.45 12.44
C LEU A 25 -10.25 -0.24 13.20
N GLU A 26 -9.39 0.61 13.76
CA GLU A 26 -9.80 1.86 14.41
C GLU A 26 -10.49 2.82 13.43
N THR A 27 -9.87 3.07 12.29
CA THR A 27 -10.47 3.92 11.24
C THR A 27 -11.72 3.29 10.64
N ALA A 28 -11.74 1.97 10.43
CA ALA A 28 -12.91 1.28 9.91
C ALA A 28 -14.13 1.40 10.85
N ARG A 29 -13.93 1.26 12.17
CA ARG A 29 -15.00 1.48 13.15
C ARG A 29 -15.52 2.92 13.12
N ALA A 30 -14.65 3.91 12.96
CA ALA A 30 -15.06 5.31 12.82
C ALA A 30 -15.88 5.58 11.54
N LEU A 31 -15.63 4.80 10.49
CA LEU A 31 -16.40 4.82 9.24
C LEU A 31 -17.68 3.96 9.30
N GLY A 32 -17.98 3.35 10.45
CA GLY A 32 -19.18 2.53 10.64
C GLY A 32 -19.05 1.10 10.11
N VAL A 33 -17.85 0.63 9.80
CA VAL A 33 -17.58 -0.74 9.34
C VAL A 33 -17.24 -1.62 10.54
N SER A 34 -17.97 -2.72 10.70
CA SER A 34 -17.73 -3.69 11.78
C SER A 34 -16.55 -4.63 11.49
N GLU A 35 -15.98 -5.23 12.53
CA GLU A 35 -14.91 -6.22 12.36
C GLU A 35 -15.38 -7.47 11.60
N ASP A 36 -16.62 -7.92 11.84
CA ASP A 36 -17.22 -9.03 11.09
C ASP A 36 -17.32 -8.68 9.60
N GLU A 37 -17.69 -7.45 9.24
CA GLU A 37 -17.70 -7.01 7.85
C GLU A 37 -16.29 -7.04 7.22
N ILE A 38 -15.25 -6.71 7.97
CA ILE A 38 -13.85 -6.73 7.49
C ILE A 38 -13.35 -8.16 7.30
N PHE A 39 -13.62 -9.05 8.26
CA PHE A 39 -13.04 -10.39 8.29
C PHE A 39 -13.85 -11.44 7.51
N LEU A 40 -15.18 -11.28 7.46
CA LEU A 40 -16.08 -12.33 6.96
C LEU A 40 -16.70 -11.97 5.61
N SER A 41 -16.79 -10.68 5.26
CA SER A 41 -17.37 -10.30 3.97
C SER A 41 -16.46 -10.73 2.82
N PRO A 42 -17.02 -11.24 1.72
CA PRO A 42 -16.25 -11.51 0.52
C PRO A 42 -15.73 -10.18 -0.04
N MET A 43 -14.42 -10.12 -0.24
CA MET A 43 -13.78 -9.02 -0.96
C MET A 43 -14.24 -8.98 -2.41
N LEU A 44 -14.45 -7.78 -2.97
CA LEU A 44 -14.72 -7.60 -4.40
C LEU A 44 -13.60 -8.24 -5.25
N ALA A 45 -13.97 -8.84 -6.38
CA ALA A 45 -13.04 -9.58 -7.24
C ALA A 45 -11.87 -8.71 -7.71
N GLU A 46 -12.14 -7.43 -7.96
CA GLU A 46 -11.18 -6.41 -8.36
C GLU A 46 -10.12 -6.16 -7.28
N PHE A 47 -10.53 -6.07 -6.01
CA PHE A 47 -9.61 -5.94 -4.88
C PHE A 47 -8.77 -7.20 -4.71
N ARG A 48 -9.38 -8.39 -4.86
CA ARG A 48 -8.67 -9.68 -4.85
C ARG A 48 -7.64 -9.75 -5.97
N ALA A 49 -7.97 -9.31 -7.18
CA ALA A 49 -7.05 -9.33 -8.33
C ALA A 49 -5.76 -8.54 -8.07
N LYS A 50 -5.87 -7.37 -7.44
CA LYS A 50 -4.69 -6.58 -7.04
C LYS A 50 -3.81 -7.32 -6.04
N ILE A 51 -4.41 -7.94 -5.02
CA ILE A 51 -3.67 -8.72 -4.02
C ILE A 51 -2.99 -9.92 -4.67
N ASP A 52 -3.71 -10.65 -5.52
CA ASP A 52 -3.21 -11.84 -6.18
C ASP A 52 -2.08 -11.51 -7.17
N PHE A 53 -2.18 -10.38 -7.90
CA PHE A 53 -1.08 -9.88 -8.72
C PHE A 53 0.18 -9.60 -7.90
N LYS A 54 0.06 -8.86 -6.79
CA LYS A 54 1.20 -8.55 -5.91
C LYS A 54 1.80 -9.81 -5.29
N ARG A 55 0.94 -10.76 -4.89
CA ARG A 55 1.35 -12.07 -4.37
C ARG A 55 2.12 -12.85 -5.44
N ALA A 56 1.61 -12.93 -6.66
CA ALA A 56 2.27 -13.64 -7.75
C ALA A 56 3.67 -13.06 -8.04
N ILE A 57 3.80 -11.73 -8.12
CA ILE A 57 5.10 -11.08 -8.29
C ILE A 57 6.05 -11.38 -7.13
N LEU A 58 5.56 -11.38 -5.89
CA LEU A 58 6.39 -11.71 -4.72
C LEU A 58 6.94 -13.15 -4.76
N TRP A 59 6.11 -14.11 -5.18
CA TRP A 59 6.47 -15.53 -5.15
C TRP A 59 7.24 -16.01 -6.38
N GLU A 60 6.96 -15.43 -7.54
CA GLU A 60 7.44 -15.93 -8.83
C GLU A 60 8.34 -14.92 -9.55
N GLY A 61 8.27 -13.65 -9.16
CA GLY A 61 8.96 -12.56 -9.85
C GLY A 61 10.39 -12.36 -9.39
N THR A 62 11.11 -11.53 -10.15
CA THR A 62 12.44 -11.06 -9.75
C THR A 62 12.32 -9.92 -8.73
N VAL A 63 13.43 -9.59 -8.07
CA VAL A 63 13.49 -8.42 -7.17
C VAL A 63 13.15 -7.14 -7.93
N ALA A 64 13.61 -6.99 -9.17
CA ALA A 64 13.32 -5.83 -10.00
C ALA A 64 11.81 -5.73 -10.35
N GLU A 65 11.17 -6.85 -10.70
CA GLU A 65 9.71 -6.90 -10.92
C GLU A 65 8.94 -6.50 -9.66
N PHE A 66 9.34 -6.99 -8.48
CA PHE A 66 8.70 -6.65 -7.21
C PHE A 66 8.82 -5.16 -6.86
N TYR A 67 10.01 -4.58 -7.01
CA TYR A 67 10.23 -3.17 -6.73
C TYR A 67 9.51 -2.28 -7.75
N SER A 68 9.50 -2.66 -9.02
CA SER A 68 8.78 -1.94 -10.06
C SER A 68 7.27 -2.00 -9.87
N ALA A 69 6.70 -3.18 -9.57
CA ALA A 69 5.29 -3.30 -9.26
C ALA A 69 4.89 -2.43 -8.07
N GLY A 70 5.74 -2.27 -7.06
CA GLY A 70 5.47 -1.44 -5.90
C GLY A 70 5.86 0.04 -6.04
N ALA A 71 6.28 0.51 -7.21
CA ALA A 71 6.63 1.92 -7.42
C ALA A 71 5.44 2.89 -7.16
N THR A 72 4.22 2.37 -7.02
CA THR A 72 3.02 3.13 -6.63
C THR A 72 3.00 3.59 -5.17
N GLU A 73 3.88 3.07 -4.30
CA GLU A 73 3.81 3.30 -2.84
C GLU A 73 3.93 4.79 -2.47
N GLU A 74 4.76 5.56 -3.17
CA GLU A 74 4.84 7.02 -2.96
C GLU A 74 3.51 7.73 -3.26
N GLN A 75 2.84 7.33 -4.34
CA GLN A 75 1.54 7.88 -4.69
C GLN A 75 0.47 7.53 -3.65
N THR A 76 0.57 6.37 -3.02
CA THR A 76 -0.29 5.99 -1.88
C THR A 76 -0.14 6.96 -0.72
N GLY A 77 1.09 7.39 -0.41
CA GLY A 77 1.35 8.40 0.62
C GLY A 77 0.62 9.72 0.33
N TYR A 78 0.74 10.26 -0.88
CA TYR A 78 0.03 11.48 -1.28
C TYR A 78 -1.48 11.31 -1.27
N TRP A 79 -1.99 10.18 -1.77
CA TRP A 79 -3.42 9.86 -1.73
C TRP A 79 -3.93 9.79 -0.28
N SER A 80 -3.15 9.21 0.63
CA SER A 80 -3.50 9.10 2.05
C SER A 80 -3.58 10.48 2.71
N ALA A 81 -2.67 11.40 2.38
CA ALA A 81 -2.70 12.79 2.87
C ALA A 81 -4.02 13.49 2.47
N GLU A 82 -4.43 13.35 1.20
CA GLU A 82 -5.68 13.93 0.70
C GLU A 82 -6.91 13.32 1.37
N PHE A 83 -6.91 12.00 1.61
CA PHE A 83 -7.98 11.32 2.35
C PHE A 83 -8.05 11.77 3.81
N PHE A 84 -6.92 11.84 4.50
CA PHE A 84 -6.86 12.33 5.88
C PHE A 84 -7.46 13.74 6.00
N LYS A 85 -7.03 14.64 5.11
CA LYS A 85 -7.56 16.00 5.05
C LYS A 85 -9.06 15.98 4.79
N ALA A 86 -9.53 15.27 3.77
CA ALA A 86 -10.95 15.22 3.44
C ALA A 86 -11.80 14.71 4.61
N LEU A 87 -11.40 13.59 5.23
CA LEU A 87 -12.13 12.97 6.34
C LEU A 87 -12.23 13.90 7.55
N THR A 88 -11.14 14.60 7.87
CA THR A 88 -11.09 15.49 9.04
C THR A 88 -11.72 16.86 8.82
N THR A 89 -11.77 17.36 7.57
CA THR A 89 -12.32 18.69 7.28
C THR A 89 -13.73 18.68 6.71
N HIS A 90 -14.15 17.60 6.06
CA HIS A 90 -15.44 17.54 5.34
C HIS A 90 -16.39 16.45 5.86
N TYR A 91 -15.88 15.36 6.45
CA TYR A 91 -16.70 14.24 6.91
C TYR A 91 -16.82 14.14 8.44
N GLY A 92 -16.19 15.06 9.17
CA GLY A 92 -16.38 15.21 10.61
C GLY A 92 -15.67 14.15 11.47
N LEU A 93 -14.75 13.38 10.90
CA LEU A 93 -13.88 12.49 11.68
C LEU A 93 -12.84 13.31 12.43
N THR A 94 -12.45 12.88 13.63
CA THR A 94 -11.28 13.44 14.32
C THR A 94 -9.98 12.91 13.69
N ALA A 95 -8.86 13.56 14.00
CA ALA A 95 -7.54 13.09 13.55
C ALA A 95 -7.25 11.65 14.03
N GLU A 96 -7.63 11.33 15.27
CA GLU A 96 -7.49 9.99 15.85
C GLU A 96 -8.37 8.96 15.14
N GLN A 97 -9.55 9.35 14.65
CA GLN A 97 -10.42 8.47 13.88
C GLN A 97 -9.89 8.22 12.46
N ALA A 98 -9.19 9.18 11.87
CA ALA A 98 -8.59 9.07 10.54
C ALA A 98 -7.11 8.61 10.56
N ILE A 99 -6.63 8.10 11.69
CA ILE A 99 -5.22 7.82 11.97
C ILE A 99 -4.53 6.95 10.91
N TYR A 100 -5.25 6.00 10.31
CA TYR A 100 -4.73 5.14 9.23
C TYR A 100 -4.10 5.94 8.09
N PHE A 101 -4.76 7.02 7.68
CA PHE A 101 -4.35 7.81 6.54
C PHE A 101 -3.16 8.72 6.86
N SER A 102 -3.12 9.33 8.05
CA SER A 102 -1.95 10.11 8.47
C SER A 102 -0.71 9.24 8.69
N THR A 103 -0.88 8.03 9.22
CA THR A 103 0.21 7.07 9.38
C THR A 103 0.79 6.65 8.03
N HIS A 104 -0.05 6.39 7.02
CA HIS A 104 0.43 6.05 5.67
C HIS A 104 1.08 7.23 4.94
N GLU A 105 0.55 8.46 5.10
CA GLU A 105 1.23 9.66 4.60
C GLU A 105 2.65 9.75 5.16
N GLU A 106 2.79 9.63 6.48
CA GLU A 106 4.08 9.72 7.15
C GLU A 106 5.02 8.58 6.75
N ALA A 107 4.54 7.33 6.80
CA ALA A 107 5.30 6.12 6.43
C ALA A 107 5.88 6.21 5.02
N ASP A 108 5.08 6.66 4.06
CA ASP A 108 5.45 6.61 2.65
C ASP A 108 6.24 7.83 2.18
N LEU A 109 6.03 9.01 2.79
CA LEU A 109 6.60 10.28 2.32
C LEU A 109 7.70 10.86 3.20
N LYS A 110 7.74 10.56 4.50
CA LYS A 110 8.63 11.22 5.46
C LYS A 110 9.79 10.31 5.87
N GLU A 111 10.89 10.93 6.25
CA GLU A 111 12.02 10.23 6.88
C GLU A 111 11.70 10.06 8.37
N HIS A 112 11.89 8.84 8.87
CA HIS A 112 11.57 8.45 10.25
C HIS A 112 12.81 8.56 11.15
N GLU A 113 12.61 8.35 12.46
CA GLU A 113 13.69 8.34 13.44
C GLU A 113 14.85 7.43 13.01
N GLY A 114 16.08 7.91 13.21
CA GLY A 114 17.28 7.18 12.79
C GLY A 114 17.63 7.30 11.29
N GLY A 115 16.93 8.17 10.56
CA GLY A 115 17.19 8.44 9.15
C GLY A 115 16.64 7.37 8.21
N VAL A 116 15.60 6.66 8.66
CA VAL A 116 14.94 5.62 7.86
C VAL A 116 14.11 6.32 6.78
N MET A 117 14.46 6.06 5.52
CA MET A 117 13.77 6.67 4.38
C MET A 117 12.30 6.25 4.32
N GLY A 118 11.42 7.18 3.95
CA GLY A 118 10.03 6.87 3.62
C GLY A 118 9.94 5.85 2.49
N HIS A 119 8.88 5.03 2.52
CA HIS A 119 8.78 3.86 1.65
C HIS A 119 8.86 4.19 0.16
N GLY A 120 8.23 5.29 -0.28
CA GLY A 120 8.28 5.73 -1.67
C GLY A 120 9.71 6.02 -2.14
N SER A 121 10.45 6.82 -1.37
CA SER A 121 11.85 7.15 -1.63
C SER A 121 12.75 5.91 -1.58
N PHE A 122 12.56 5.03 -0.60
CA PHE A 122 13.31 3.78 -0.51
C PHE A 122 13.09 2.87 -1.72
N ARG A 123 11.84 2.67 -2.15
CA ARG A 123 11.55 1.85 -3.34
C ARG A 123 12.17 2.41 -4.59
N ARG A 124 12.06 3.73 -4.80
CA ARG A 124 12.67 4.41 -5.94
C ARG A 124 14.18 4.24 -5.96
N LEU A 125 14.84 4.40 -4.81
CA LEU A 125 16.28 4.20 -4.67
C LEU A 125 16.68 2.76 -5.03
N VAL A 126 16.00 1.76 -4.48
CA VAL A 126 16.33 0.35 -4.77
C VAL A 126 16.14 0.04 -6.26
N LEU A 127 15.03 0.45 -6.86
CA LEU A 127 14.78 0.22 -8.29
C LEU A 127 15.83 0.92 -9.16
N GLN A 128 16.21 2.14 -8.82
CA GLN A 128 17.28 2.87 -9.51
C GLN A 128 18.61 2.10 -9.45
N ARG A 129 19.00 1.58 -8.27
CA ARG A 129 20.24 0.80 -8.14
C ARG A 129 20.21 -0.50 -8.92
N LEU A 130 19.08 -1.22 -8.91
CA LEU A 130 18.92 -2.43 -9.71
C LEU A 130 19.12 -2.15 -11.22
N LEU A 131 18.66 -0.99 -11.70
CA LEU A 131 18.85 -0.57 -13.09
C LEU A 131 20.30 -0.18 -13.39
N GLU A 132 20.91 0.63 -12.52
CA GLU A 132 22.29 1.10 -12.67
C GLU A 132 23.31 -0.04 -12.63
N ASP A 133 23.09 -1.02 -11.75
CA ASP A 133 23.98 -2.17 -11.55
C ASP A 133 23.73 -3.29 -12.58
N GLY A 134 22.79 -3.12 -13.51
CA GLY A 134 22.44 -4.15 -14.49
C GLY A 134 21.74 -5.38 -13.91
N MET A 135 21.17 -5.26 -12.69
CA MET A 135 20.47 -6.32 -11.95
C MET A 135 18.95 -6.31 -12.20
N ALA A 136 18.49 -5.67 -13.28
CA ALA A 136 17.10 -5.54 -13.67
C ALA A 136 16.61 -6.73 -14.52
N GLU A 137 16.92 -7.96 -14.10
CA GLU A 137 16.45 -9.17 -14.77
C GLU A 137 14.92 -9.29 -14.66
N VAL A 138 14.28 -9.72 -15.76
CA VAL A 138 12.83 -9.88 -15.85
C VAL A 138 12.46 -11.18 -16.54
N ARG A 139 11.31 -11.74 -16.16
CA ARG A 139 10.69 -12.88 -16.82
C ARG A 139 10.09 -12.46 -18.16
N PRO A 140 10.00 -13.37 -19.15
CA PRO A 140 9.30 -13.09 -20.39
C PRO A 140 7.87 -12.60 -20.15
N GLY A 141 7.51 -11.46 -20.74
CA GLY A 141 6.20 -10.84 -20.59
C GLY A 141 6.01 -9.99 -19.33
N TYR A 142 6.98 -9.96 -18.41
CA TYR A 142 6.92 -9.18 -17.15
C TYR A 142 7.96 -8.06 -17.15
N SER A 143 7.95 -7.21 -18.19
CA SER A 143 8.81 -6.02 -18.18
C SER A 143 8.55 -5.18 -16.92
N LEU A 144 9.54 -4.39 -16.50
CA LEU A 144 9.36 -3.49 -15.36
C LEU A 144 8.17 -2.54 -15.60
N GLU A 145 8.08 -1.97 -16.80
CA GLU A 145 6.94 -1.15 -17.20
C GLU A 145 5.61 -1.89 -17.02
N TYR A 146 5.52 -3.13 -17.51
CA TYR A 146 4.32 -3.94 -17.33
C TYR A 146 3.99 -4.14 -15.85
N CYS A 147 4.99 -4.46 -15.02
CA CYS A 147 4.78 -4.69 -13.59
C CYS A 147 4.28 -3.43 -12.87
N GLY A 148 4.90 -2.28 -13.15
CA GLY A 148 4.51 -0.98 -12.59
C GLY A 148 3.14 -0.52 -13.06
N MET A 149 2.90 -0.53 -14.37
CA MET A 149 1.63 -0.05 -14.95
C MET A 149 0.46 -0.96 -14.62
N THR A 150 0.65 -2.29 -14.59
CA THR A 150 -0.40 -3.21 -14.13
C THR A 150 -0.80 -2.89 -12.69
N ALA A 151 0.15 -2.54 -11.82
CA ALA A 151 -0.19 -2.13 -10.45
C ALA A 151 -1.01 -0.83 -10.42
N VAL A 152 -0.71 0.14 -11.30
CA VAL A 152 -1.49 1.40 -11.44
C VAL A 152 -2.89 1.11 -11.97
N ASP A 153 -3.02 0.31 -13.03
CA ASP A 153 -4.30 -0.05 -13.63
C ASP A 153 -5.20 -0.76 -12.62
N LEU A 154 -4.64 -1.69 -11.84
CA LEU A 154 -5.35 -2.37 -10.76
C LEU A 154 -5.78 -1.40 -9.65
N HIS A 155 -5.08 -0.30 -9.39
CA HIS A 155 -5.60 0.76 -8.51
C HIS A 155 -6.85 1.43 -9.11
N GLY A 156 -6.83 1.74 -10.40
CA GLY A 156 -8.01 2.29 -11.08
C GLY A 156 -9.21 1.35 -11.01
N VAL A 157 -8.99 0.06 -11.26
CA VAL A 157 -10.03 -0.97 -11.23
C VAL A 157 -10.66 -1.12 -9.83
N ILE A 158 -9.87 -1.11 -8.74
CA ILE A 158 -10.45 -1.19 -7.38
C ILE A 158 -11.27 0.06 -7.01
N LEU A 159 -10.83 1.25 -7.44
CA LEU A 159 -11.55 2.49 -7.15
C LEU A 159 -12.88 2.52 -7.91
N GLN A 160 -12.88 2.11 -9.18
CA GLN A 160 -14.12 2.00 -9.96
C GLN A 160 -15.06 0.94 -9.37
N ALA A 161 -14.53 -0.19 -8.91
CA ALA A 161 -15.35 -1.23 -8.26
C ALA A 161 -16.00 -0.72 -6.97
N ALA A 162 -15.27 0.04 -6.16
CA ALA A 162 -15.80 0.66 -4.95
C ALA A 162 -16.92 1.67 -5.27
N LEU A 163 -16.74 2.53 -6.28
CA LEU A 163 -17.78 3.45 -6.75
C LEU A 163 -19.03 2.70 -7.21
N ASN A 164 -18.86 1.69 -8.08
CA ASN A 164 -19.98 0.89 -8.59
C ASN A 164 -20.71 0.14 -7.48
N ALA A 165 -20.01 -0.28 -6.42
CA ALA A 165 -20.62 -0.95 -5.28
C ALA A 165 -21.42 0.02 -4.40
N ALA A 166 -20.96 1.27 -4.25
CA ALA A 166 -21.64 2.30 -3.48
C ALA A 166 -22.95 2.81 -4.14
N GLU A 167 -23.11 2.60 -5.45
CA GLU A 167 -24.32 2.96 -6.20
C GLU A 167 -25.44 1.90 -6.14
N ARG A 168 -25.18 0.73 -5.53
CA ARG A 168 -26.14 -0.38 -5.43
C ARG A 168 -26.95 -0.31 -4.14
#